data_AF-A0A6J5VHE8-F1
#
_entry.id   AF-A0A6J5VHE8-F1
#
_cell.length_a   1.000
_cell.length_b   1.000
_cell.length_c   1.000
_cell.angle_alpha   90.00
_cell.angle_beta   90.00
_cell.angle_gamma   90.00
#
_symmetry.space_group_name_H-M   'P 1'
#
loop_
_entity.id
_entity.type
_entity.pdbx_description
1 polymer ?
#
loop_
_entity_poly.entity_id
_entity_poly.type
_entity_poly.pdbx_seq_one_letter_code
_entity_poly.pdbx_strand_id
1 'polypeptide(L)'
;MSITITDYELDCNTHDLYRAPQAHCRARSRVASFLHQRFTFVGVGIREDVRKLMDDYGLVVANFVDLRVLEARRYGWSVPRNLSLKDMAEEVLGQEFQKPKTITTSHWDKPCLSLAQVKYACVDAFVSFEIGRVLRAAD
;
A
#
# COMPACT_ATOMS: atom_id res chain seq x y z
N MET A 1 0.31 3.17 -6.79
CA MET A 1 0.77 1.89 -6.24
C MET A 1 1.15 2.16 -4.80
N SER A 2 0.30 1.77 -3.86
CA SER A 2 0.59 1.83 -2.43
C SER A 2 0.12 0.53 -1.81
N ILE A 3 1.05 -0.14 -1.14
CA ILE A 3 0.84 -1.37 -0.39
C ILE A 3 1.16 -1.00 1.05
N THR A 4 0.18 -1.11 1.95
CA THR A 4 0.35 -0.69 3.36
C THR A 4 0.03 -1.82 4.30
N ILE A 5 0.78 -1.94 5.39
CA ILE A 5 0.56 -2.94 6.44
C ILE A 5 -0.49 -2.47 7.43
N THR A 6 -1.32 -3.38 7.95
CA THR A 6 -2.29 -3.05 9.01
C THR A 6 -1.91 -3.51 10.41
N ASP A 7 -0.73 -4.10 10.61
CA ASP A 7 -0.37 -4.70 11.89
C ASP A 7 0.39 -3.75 12.82
N TYR A 8 0.03 -3.76 14.11
CA TYR A 8 0.45 -2.79 15.13
C TYR A 8 1.72 -3.21 15.90
N GLU A 9 2.23 -4.43 15.73
CA GLU A 9 3.45 -4.90 16.38
C GLU A 9 4.70 -4.65 15.52
N LEU A 10 5.13 -3.39 15.49
CA LEU A 10 6.43 -3.00 14.90
C LEU A 10 7.55 -3.14 15.93
N ASP A 11 8.08 -4.36 16.09
CA ASP A 11 9.37 -4.62 16.75
C ASP A 11 10.55 -4.57 15.76
N CYS A 12 10.52 -3.64 14.80
CA CYS A 12 11.64 -3.40 13.90
C CYS A 12 12.39 -2.13 14.30
N ASN A 13 13.48 -2.33 15.06
CA ASN A 13 14.47 -1.30 15.40
C ASN A 13 14.89 -0.52 14.14
N THR A 14 14.64 0.79 14.16
CA THR A 14 14.86 1.76 13.08
C THR A 14 16.33 2.00 12.70
N HIS A 15 17.27 1.20 13.23
CA HIS A 15 18.70 1.48 13.18
C HIS A 15 19.49 0.86 12.02
N ASP A 16 18.88 -0.03 11.22
CA ASP A 16 19.60 -0.86 10.22
C ASP A 16 19.47 -0.41 8.74
N LEU A 17 18.99 0.80 8.46
CA LEU A 17 18.74 1.26 7.08
C LEU A 17 19.89 2.04 6.41
N TYR A 18 21.03 2.28 7.08
CA TYR A 18 22.02 3.25 6.58
C TYR A 18 23.44 2.74 6.21
N ARG A 19 23.72 1.43 6.14
CA ARG A 19 25.00 0.95 5.56
C ARG A 19 24.87 -0.35 4.78
N ALA A 20 25.18 -0.31 3.48
CA ALA A 20 26.36 -0.98 2.88
C ALA A 20 26.17 -1.24 1.36
N PRO A 21 27.24 -1.07 0.55
CA PRO A 21 27.21 -1.21 -0.90
C PRO A 21 27.40 -2.68 -1.34
N GLN A 22 26.32 -3.46 -1.30
CA GLN A 22 26.11 -4.71 -2.05
C GLN A 22 24.58 -4.89 -2.29
N ALA A 23 23.94 -3.83 -2.79
CA ALA A 23 22.54 -3.53 -2.49
C ALA A 23 21.50 -4.35 -3.28
N HIS A 24 21.83 -4.92 -4.44
CA HIS A 24 20.79 -5.45 -5.34
C HIS A 24 20.20 -6.80 -4.87
N CYS A 25 21.03 -7.76 -4.45
CA CYS A 25 20.56 -9.07 -4.01
C CYS A 25 19.97 -9.06 -2.58
N ARG A 26 20.47 -8.16 -1.71
CA ARG A 26 19.99 -8.05 -0.31
C ARG A 26 18.66 -7.30 -0.20
N ALA A 27 18.40 -6.32 -1.05
CA ALA A 27 17.12 -5.61 -1.06
C ALA A 27 15.97 -6.53 -1.47
N ARG A 28 16.17 -7.35 -2.52
CA ARG A 28 15.14 -8.30 -3.01
C ARG A 28 14.73 -9.31 -1.95
N SER A 29 15.68 -9.91 -1.23
CA SER A 29 15.39 -10.89 -0.17
C SER A 29 14.68 -10.27 1.03
N ARG A 30 15.04 -9.03 1.42
CA ARG A 30 14.32 -8.28 2.46
C ARG A 30 12.88 -7.95 2.07
N VAL A 31 12.66 -7.45 0.86
CA VAL A 31 11.31 -7.14 0.35
C VAL A 31 10.47 -8.41 0.24
N ALA A 32 11.03 -9.50 -0.31
CA ALA A 32 10.33 -10.78 -0.38
C ALA A 32 9.95 -11.31 1.02
N SER A 33 10.85 -11.20 2.01
CA SER A 33 10.54 -11.58 3.39
C SER A 33 9.48 -10.68 4.03
N PHE A 34 9.44 -9.40 3.68
CA PHE A 34 8.43 -8.46 4.17
C PHE A 34 7.04 -8.77 3.60
N LEU A 35 6.96 -9.16 2.33
CA LEU A 35 5.71 -9.52 1.64
C LEU A 35 5.14 -10.90 2.05
N HIS A 36 5.76 -11.57 3.02
CA HIS A 36 5.33 -12.86 3.56
C HIS A 36 4.05 -12.74 4.42
N GLN A 37 3.46 -13.87 4.83
CA GLN A 37 2.14 -13.95 5.52
C GLN A 37 2.06 -13.28 6.91
N ARG A 38 3.10 -12.58 7.37
CA ARG A 38 3.11 -11.94 8.71
C ARG A 38 2.26 -10.67 8.75
N PHE A 39 2.01 -10.03 7.61
CA PHE A 39 1.26 -8.78 7.55
C PHE A 39 0.07 -8.91 6.61
N THR A 40 -1.02 -8.21 6.93
CA THR A 40 -2.09 -7.95 5.97
C THR A 40 -1.79 -6.68 5.19
N PHE A 41 -1.69 -6.80 3.88
CA PHE A 41 -1.43 -5.69 2.99
C PHE A 41 -2.72 -5.11 2.41
N VAL A 42 -3.01 -3.84 2.68
CA VAL A 42 -4.24 -3.18 2.23
C VAL A 42 -3.99 -2.11 1.19
N GLY A 43 -4.97 -1.91 0.32
CA GLY A 43 -4.96 -0.86 -0.69
C GLY A 43 -6.21 -0.85 -1.57
N VAL A 44 -6.41 0.25 -2.29
CA VAL A 44 -7.50 0.40 -3.28
C VAL A 44 -6.99 -0.03 -4.64
N GLY A 45 -7.59 -1.06 -5.23
CA GLY A 45 -7.07 -1.60 -6.50
C GLY A 45 -5.83 -2.46 -6.38
N ILE A 46 -5.50 -2.90 -5.15
CA ILE A 46 -4.24 -3.58 -4.85
C ILE A 46 -4.02 -4.87 -5.64
N ARG A 47 -5.09 -5.52 -6.13
CA ARG A 47 -4.98 -6.74 -6.95
C ARG A 47 -4.10 -6.56 -8.18
N GLU A 48 -4.21 -5.41 -8.85
CA GLU A 48 -3.40 -5.13 -10.04
C GLU A 48 -1.95 -4.85 -9.67
N ASP A 49 -1.71 -4.19 -8.54
CA ASP A 49 -0.37 -3.95 -8.02
C ASP A 49 0.31 -5.27 -7.61
N VAL A 50 -0.41 -6.19 -6.95
CA VAL A 50 0.08 -7.52 -6.61
C VAL A 50 0.41 -8.33 -7.86
N ARG A 51 -0.46 -8.28 -8.88
CA ARG A 51 -0.22 -8.96 -10.16
C ARG A 51 1.06 -8.45 -10.82
N LYS A 52 1.25 -7.13 -10.90
CA LYS A 52 2.48 -6.53 -11.45
C LYS A 52 3.73 -6.88 -10.65
N LEU A 53 3.65 -6.93 -9.31
CA LEU A 53 4.78 -7.37 -8.48
C LEU A 53 5.19 -8.81 -8.77
N MET A 54 4.23 -9.69 -9.04
CA MET A 54 4.52 -11.06 -9.47
C MET A 54 5.13 -11.07 -10.88
N ASP A 55 4.46 -10.45 -11.85
CA ASP A 55 4.80 -10.57 -13.27
C ASP A 55 6.14 -9.90 -13.60
N ASP A 56 6.38 -8.70 -13.06
CA ASP A 56 7.56 -7.90 -13.40
C ASP A 56 8.76 -8.22 -12.49
N TYR A 57 8.49 -8.64 -11.25
CA TYR A 57 9.53 -8.78 -10.22
C TYR A 57 9.58 -10.16 -9.56
N GLY A 58 8.63 -11.07 -9.81
CA GLY A 58 8.56 -12.37 -9.12
C GLY A 58 8.39 -12.24 -7.60
N LEU A 59 7.73 -11.16 -7.15
CA LEU A 59 7.47 -10.89 -5.74
C LEU A 59 6.03 -11.29 -5.40
N VAL A 60 5.88 -12.21 -4.45
CA VAL A 60 4.57 -12.69 -3.99
C VAL A 60 4.14 -11.88 -2.77
N VAL A 61 2.97 -11.26 -2.84
CA VAL A 61 2.30 -10.66 -1.69
C VAL A 61 1.36 -11.68 -1.10
N ALA A 62 1.76 -12.31 0.02
CA ALA A 62 1.11 -13.52 0.49
C ALA A 62 -0.28 -13.28 1.10
N ASN A 63 -0.50 -12.11 1.71
CA ASN A 63 -1.76 -11.75 2.34
C ASN A 63 -2.11 -10.30 2.02
N PHE A 64 -3.15 -10.10 1.20
CA PHE A 64 -3.59 -8.76 0.82
C PHE A 64 -5.11 -8.63 0.74
N VAL A 65 -5.60 -7.41 0.97
CA VAL A 65 -7.03 -7.08 0.98
C VAL A 65 -7.27 -5.83 0.11
N ASP A 66 -8.11 -5.98 -0.91
CA ASP A 66 -8.62 -4.84 -1.67
C ASP A 66 -9.74 -4.18 -0.88
N LEU A 67 -9.54 -2.92 -0.49
CA LEU A 67 -10.45 -2.18 0.38
C LEU A 67 -11.85 -2.01 -0.24
N ARG A 68 -11.95 -1.93 -1.57
CA ARG A 68 -13.26 -1.83 -2.26
C ARG A 68 -14.07 -3.12 -2.11
N VAL A 69 -13.37 -4.26 -2.12
CA VAL A 69 -13.99 -5.57 -1.94
C VAL A 69 -14.40 -5.77 -0.49
N LEU A 70 -13.55 -5.36 0.45
CA LEU A 70 -13.87 -5.41 1.89
C LEU A 70 -15.08 -4.55 2.23
N GLU A 71 -15.11 -3.32 1.74
CA GLU A 71 -16.23 -2.40 1.88
C GLU A 71 -17.53 -3.04 1.33
N ALA A 72 -17.52 -3.51 0.09
CA ALA A 72 -18.70 -4.13 -0.52
C ALA A 72 -19.25 -5.31 0.29
N ARG A 73 -18.39 -6.16 0.84
CA ARG A 73 -18.78 -7.26 1.73
C ARG A 73 -19.45 -6.75 3.00
N ARG A 74 -18.92 -5.66 3.59
CA ARG A 74 -19.42 -5.10 4.84
C ARG A 74 -20.79 -4.45 4.71
N TYR A 75 -21.08 -3.86 3.55
CA TYR A 75 -22.39 -3.27 3.25
C TYR A 75 -23.35 -4.20 2.50
N GLY A 76 -22.96 -5.45 2.25
CA GLY A 76 -23.81 -6.45 1.59
C GLY A 76 -24.06 -6.17 0.11
N TRP A 77 -23.16 -5.45 -0.57
CA TRP A 77 -23.28 -5.21 -2.00
C TRP A 77 -22.81 -6.41 -2.80
N SER A 78 -23.53 -6.71 -3.89
CA SER A 78 -23.19 -7.81 -4.79
C SER A 78 -21.91 -7.58 -5.58
N VAL A 79 -21.54 -6.32 -5.82
CA VAL A 79 -20.37 -5.93 -6.62
C VAL A 79 -19.62 -4.76 -5.96
N PRO A 80 -18.27 -4.82 -5.89
CA PRO A 80 -17.46 -3.68 -5.45
C PRO A 80 -17.63 -2.46 -6.36
N ARG A 81 -17.82 -1.29 -5.74
CA ARG A 81 -17.82 -0.01 -6.46
C ARG A 81 -16.42 0.33 -6.95
N ASN A 82 -16.34 1.00 -8.10
CA ASN A 82 -15.06 1.49 -8.63
C ASN A 82 -14.68 2.82 -7.97
N LEU A 83 -14.37 2.78 -6.68
CA LEU A 83 -13.96 3.94 -5.90
C LEU A 83 -12.46 4.18 -5.99
N SER A 84 -12.08 5.45 -6.01
CA SER A 84 -10.70 5.86 -5.74
C SER A 84 -10.43 5.87 -4.23
N LEU A 85 -9.15 5.92 -3.86
CA LEU A 85 -8.78 6.11 -2.44
C LEU A 85 -9.32 7.43 -1.87
N LYS A 86 -9.49 8.46 -2.71
CA LYS A 86 -10.09 9.72 -2.27
C LYS A 86 -11.55 9.49 -1.87
N ASP A 87 -12.31 8.84 -2.75
CA ASP A 87 -13.74 8.58 -2.52
C ASP A 87 -13.91 7.71 -1.25
N MET A 88 -13.08 6.68 -1.09
CA MET A 88 -13.13 5.85 0.13
C MET A 88 -12.72 6.60 1.40
N ALA A 89 -11.75 7.52 1.33
CA ALA A 89 -11.37 8.33 2.50
C ALA A 89 -12.50 9.27 2.92
N GLU A 90 -13.21 9.84 1.95
CA GLU A 90 -14.37 10.69 2.20
C GLU A 90 -15.51 9.88 2.83
N GLU A 91 -15.86 8.73 2.24
CA GLU A 91 -16.98 7.91 2.71
C GLU A 91 -16.71 7.17 4.02
N VAL A 92 -15.49 6.65 4.22
CA VAL A 92 -15.15 5.81 5.39
C VAL A 92 -14.57 6.64 6.55
N LEU A 93 -13.74 7.64 6.25
CA LEU A 93 -13.06 8.46 7.27
C LEU A 93 -13.69 9.84 7.46
N GLY A 94 -14.57 10.29 6.55
CA GLY A 94 -15.05 11.67 6.52
C GLY A 94 -13.94 12.67 6.23
N GLN A 95 -12.86 12.25 5.56
CA GLN A 95 -11.68 13.07 5.29
C GLN A 95 -11.46 13.24 3.79
N GLU A 96 -11.34 14.50 3.38
CA GLU A 96 -10.94 14.85 2.02
C GLU A 96 -9.43 15.11 1.94
N PHE A 97 -8.82 14.65 0.86
CA PHE A 97 -7.45 15.02 0.54
C PHE A 97 -7.25 15.15 -0.96
N GLN A 98 -6.20 15.88 -1.35
CA GLN A 98 -5.85 16.07 -2.75
C GLN A 98 -4.79 15.08 -3.19
N LYS A 99 -4.97 14.56 -4.40
CA LYS A 99 -3.96 13.81 -5.14
C LYS A 99 -3.55 14.62 -6.37
N PRO A 100 -2.54 15.50 -6.27
CA PRO A 100 -2.11 16.32 -7.40
C PRO A 100 -1.74 15.42 -8.58
N LYS A 101 -2.43 15.58 -9.73
CA LYS A 101 -2.17 14.78 -10.94
C LYS A 101 -0.71 14.88 -11.37
N THR A 102 -0.11 16.06 -11.21
CA THR A 102 1.31 16.34 -11.49
C THR A 102 2.27 15.43 -10.73
N ILE A 103 1.89 14.93 -9.54
CA ILE A 103 2.68 13.97 -8.77
C ILE A 103 2.29 12.53 -9.13
N THR A 104 0.98 12.24 -9.24
CA THR A 104 0.47 10.90 -9.58
C THR A 104 1.07 10.37 -10.88
N THR A 105 1.24 11.22 -11.90
CA THR A 105 1.80 10.85 -13.22
C THR A 105 3.24 11.36 -13.41
N SER A 106 3.95 11.68 -12.33
CA SER A 106 5.35 12.11 -12.40
C SER A 106 6.29 10.93 -12.74
N HIS A 107 7.57 11.24 -12.94
CA HIS A 107 8.61 10.23 -13.17
C HIS A 107 8.94 9.46 -11.88
N TRP A 108 8.23 8.37 -11.64
CA TRP A 108 8.42 7.45 -10.50
C TRP A 108 9.56 6.46 -10.68
N ASP A 109 10.09 6.36 -11.90
CA ASP A 109 11.22 5.53 -12.33
C ASP A 109 12.59 6.17 -12.05
N LYS A 110 12.61 7.39 -11.54
CA LYS A 110 13.87 8.09 -11.20
C LYS A 110 14.59 7.40 -10.04
N PRO A 111 15.94 7.31 -10.07
CA PRO A 111 16.73 6.75 -8.97
C PRO A 111 16.51 7.43 -7.62
N CYS A 112 16.18 8.73 -7.65
CA CYS A 112 15.87 9.52 -6.46
C CYS A 112 14.50 10.19 -6.64
N LEU A 113 13.61 9.97 -5.67
CA LEU A 113 12.30 10.62 -5.62
C LEU A 113 12.41 12.03 -5.04
N SER A 114 11.56 12.93 -5.52
CA SER A 114 11.39 14.26 -4.92
C SER A 114 10.67 14.17 -3.57
N LEU A 115 10.85 15.18 -2.72
CA LEU A 115 10.12 15.28 -1.44
C LEU A 115 8.60 15.26 -1.64
N ALA A 116 8.10 15.83 -2.75
CA ALA A 116 6.67 15.82 -3.07
C ALA A 116 6.16 14.41 -3.38
N GLN A 117 6.93 13.61 -4.13
CA GLN A 117 6.62 12.20 -4.40
C GLN A 117 6.64 11.36 -3.11
N VAL A 118 7.64 11.56 -2.26
CA VAL A 118 7.73 10.86 -0.96
C VAL A 118 6.51 11.19 -0.09
N LYS A 119 6.20 12.49 0.08
CA LYS A 119 5.01 12.91 0.83
C LYS A 119 3.72 12.31 0.28
N TYR A 120 3.57 12.31 -1.04
CA TYR A 120 2.42 11.69 -1.70
C TYR A 120 2.31 10.21 -1.38
N ALA A 121 3.39 9.44 -1.52
CA ALA A 121 3.40 8.02 -1.24
C ALA A 121 3.08 7.72 0.23
N CYS A 122 3.61 8.53 1.16
CA CYS A 122 3.30 8.41 2.59
C CYS A 122 1.82 8.64 2.89
N VAL A 123 1.21 9.68 2.31
CA VAL A 123 -0.23 9.95 2.47
C VAL A 123 -1.07 8.83 1.86
N ASP A 124 -0.71 8.36 0.66
CA ASP A 124 -1.41 7.27 -0.03
C ASP A 124 -1.41 5.97 0.79
N ALA A 125 -0.26 5.67 1.42
CA ALA A 125 -0.12 4.54 2.33
C ALA A 125 -0.93 4.71 3.62
N PHE A 126 -0.74 5.83 4.31
CA PHE A 126 -1.40 6.11 5.58
C PHE A 126 -2.93 6.08 5.46
N VAL A 127 -3.50 6.71 4.42
CA VAL A 127 -4.95 6.72 4.20
C VAL A 127 -5.47 5.31 3.91
N SER A 128 -4.74 4.52 3.11
CA SER A 128 -5.11 3.11 2.85
C SER A 128 -5.12 2.29 4.14
N PHE A 129 -4.12 2.48 5.00
CA PHE A 129 -4.07 1.86 6.32
C PHE A 129 -5.25 2.25 7.20
N GLU A 130 -5.54 3.55 7.34
CA GLU A 130 -6.62 4.03 8.20
C GLU A 130 -8.00 3.51 7.75
N ILE A 131 -8.26 3.47 6.44
CA ILE A 131 -9.48 2.85 5.89
C ILE A 131 -9.50 1.36 6.24
N GLY A 132 -8.40 0.64 6.02
CA GLY A 132 -8.29 -0.78 6.37
C GLY A 132 -8.54 -1.04 7.85
N ARG A 133 -8.03 -0.18 8.73
CA ARG A 133 -8.24 -0.23 10.18
C ARG A 133 -9.71 -0.03 10.54
N VAL A 134 -10.37 0.98 9.99
CA VAL A 134 -11.81 1.23 10.22
C VAL A 134 -12.69 0.09 9.70
N LEU A 135 -12.33 -0.46 8.54
CA LEU A 135 -13.05 -1.59 7.94
C LEU A 135 -12.70 -2.96 8.55
N ARG A 136 -11.72 -3.02 9.46
CA ARG A 136 -11.20 -4.24 10.11
C ARG A 136 -10.62 -5.25 9.12
N ALA A 137 -9.66 -4.81 8.33
CA ALA A 137 -9.05 -5.63 7.28
C ALA A 137 -8.17 -6.78 7.79
N ALA A 138 -7.78 -6.78 9.07
CA ALA A 138 -6.92 -7.81 9.67
C ALA A 138 -7.67 -8.76 10.64
N ASP A 139 -9.00 -8.63 10.74
CA ASP A 139 -9.85 -9.49 11.57
C ASP A 139 -10.14 -10.85 10.88
#